data_AF-A0A7G7G2I1-F1
#
_entry.id   AF-A0A7G7G2I1-F1
#
_cell.length_a   1.000
_cell.length_b   1.000
_cell.length_c   1.000
_cell.angle_alpha   90.00
_cell.angle_beta   90.00
_cell.angle_gamma   90.00
#
_symmetry.space_group_name_H-M   'P 1'
#
loop_
_entity.id
_entity.type
_entity.pdbx_description
1 polymer ?
#
loop_
_entity_poly.entity_id
_entity_poly.type
_entity_poly.pdbx_seq_one_letter_code
_entity_poly.pdbx_strand_id
1 'polypeptide(L)'
;MKQSITFLLALFSVLMVTPFITLAQDDPDDGYVIRIGHSYTFTSSTKVTECDINGNVADVTKQIAAPTNSSFYVFDQVDATSVIIYFWDWADKSNLSKTFNYTYSGDTKGERKYFRVSIANLKNKAIPRYIRWKTTLTAGTAIIPIKVRFNNFDFNKDFTLGPTIGVRWRIAKHTDNFLNAMLGFGVTSVTLDSASTDGALKANTDRFAVTPSFGLLLEFDNVQVGLFTGMDYLSKKENIDWRYQGKSWFSVGLGYTILTKTSTTSNIEPKNKPRFNK
;
A
#
# COMPACT_ATOMS: atom_id res chain seq x y z
N MET A 1 -16.73 -26.23 24.51
CA MET A 1 -15.50 -26.32 23.70
C MET A 1 -15.71 -26.90 22.28
N LYS A 2 -16.70 -27.78 22.03
CA LYS A 2 -16.98 -28.31 20.67
C LYS A 2 -17.53 -27.26 19.67
N GLN A 3 -18.29 -26.27 20.12
CA GLN A 3 -18.88 -25.24 19.25
C GLN A 3 -17.84 -24.29 18.61
N SER A 4 -16.72 -23.98 19.29
CA SER A 4 -15.70 -23.06 18.76
C SER A 4 -14.86 -23.69 17.64
N ILE A 5 -14.74 -25.02 17.59
CA ILE A 5 -13.95 -25.73 16.57
C ILE A 5 -14.73 -25.81 15.25
N THR A 6 -16.04 -26.01 15.31
CA THR A 6 -16.90 -26.04 14.11
C THR A 6 -16.95 -24.69 13.39
N PHE A 7 -16.91 -23.58 14.15
CA PHE A 7 -16.87 -22.24 13.57
C PHE A 7 -15.53 -21.95 12.86
N LEU A 8 -14.42 -22.45 13.41
CA LEU A 8 -13.09 -22.31 12.80
C LEU A 8 -12.96 -23.11 11.49
N LEU A 9 -13.54 -24.32 11.45
CA LEU A 9 -13.53 -25.18 10.25
C LEU A 9 -14.43 -24.66 9.14
N ALA A 10 -15.59 -24.07 9.47
CA ALA A 10 -16.48 -23.45 8.49
C ALA A 10 -15.88 -22.18 7.86
N LEU A 11 -15.07 -21.42 8.62
CA LEU A 11 -14.33 -20.29 8.07
C LEU A 11 -13.21 -20.76 7.10
N PHE A 12 -12.63 -21.93 7.35
CA PHE A 12 -11.56 -22.51 6.54
C PHE A 12 -12.02 -23.03 5.19
N SER A 13 -13.23 -23.62 5.11
CA SER A 13 -13.80 -24.11 3.85
C SER A 13 -14.27 -23.00 2.92
N VAL A 14 -14.65 -21.83 3.44
CA VAL A 14 -15.01 -20.65 2.63
C VAL A 14 -13.79 -19.96 2.02
N LEU A 15 -12.61 -20.06 2.66
CA LEU A 15 -11.35 -19.47 2.18
C LEU A 15 -10.65 -20.27 1.06
N MET A 16 -10.99 -21.55 0.88
CA MET A 16 -10.36 -22.42 -0.13
C MET A 16 -11.04 -22.40 -1.50
N VAL A 17 -12.21 -21.76 -1.66
CA VAL A 17 -13.01 -21.82 -2.90
C VAL A 17 -13.09 -20.46 -3.62
N THR A 18 -12.51 -19.40 -3.07
CA THR A 18 -12.41 -18.14 -3.81
C THR A 18 -11.21 -18.18 -4.74
N PRO A 19 -11.38 -18.02 -6.07
CA PRO A 19 -10.25 -17.78 -6.95
C PRO A 19 -9.52 -16.56 -6.40
N PHE A 20 -8.18 -16.63 -6.37
CA PHE A 20 -7.29 -15.53 -5.99
C PHE A 20 -7.77 -14.22 -6.64
N ILE A 21 -8.56 -13.44 -5.90
CA ILE A 21 -8.89 -12.08 -6.33
C ILE A 21 -7.60 -11.30 -6.04
N THR A 22 -6.80 -11.13 -7.08
CA THR A 22 -5.66 -10.21 -7.12
C THR A 22 -6.18 -8.78 -6.94
N LEU A 23 -6.52 -8.41 -5.71
CA LEU A 23 -6.91 -7.05 -5.38
C LEU A 23 -5.65 -6.16 -5.33
N ALA A 24 -5.78 -5.00 -6.00
CA ALA A 24 -4.82 -3.91 -6.12
C ALA A 24 -3.60 -4.16 -7.03
N GLN A 25 -3.86 -4.32 -8.33
CA GLN A 25 -2.91 -3.92 -9.37
C GLN A 25 -2.72 -2.38 -9.31
N ASP A 26 -1.82 -1.91 -8.44
CA ASP A 26 -1.16 -0.62 -8.70
C ASP A 26 -0.30 -0.81 -9.95
N ASP A 27 -0.69 -0.13 -11.03
CA ASP A 27 -0.13 -0.16 -12.37
C ASP A 27 1.36 0.25 -12.37
N PRO A 28 2.27 -0.62 -12.84
CA PRO A 28 3.70 -0.37 -12.82
C PRO A 28 4.10 0.73 -13.80
N ASP A 29 5.26 1.32 -13.51
CA ASP A 29 5.69 2.63 -13.99
C ASP A 29 6.73 2.44 -15.12
N ASP A 30 6.28 2.14 -16.35
CA ASP A 30 7.16 2.01 -17.54
C ASP A 30 7.46 3.36 -18.22
N GLY A 31 7.66 4.39 -17.40
CA GLY A 31 7.93 5.75 -17.81
C GLY A 31 7.00 6.71 -17.08
N TYR A 32 7.54 7.85 -16.66
CA TYR A 32 6.77 8.84 -15.92
C TYR A 32 5.57 9.33 -16.77
N VAL A 33 4.38 8.78 -16.47
CA VAL A 33 3.11 9.11 -17.11
C VAL A 33 2.33 10.02 -16.15
N ILE A 34 1.97 11.20 -16.63
CA ILE A 34 1.03 12.07 -15.92
C ILE A 34 -0.35 11.42 -16.00
N ARG A 35 -0.90 11.05 -14.84
CA ARG A 35 -2.20 10.42 -14.70
C ARG A 35 -3.24 11.50 -14.40
N ILE A 36 -4.28 11.55 -15.24
CA ILE A 36 -5.46 12.38 -14.96
C ILE A 36 -6.10 11.87 -13.67
N GLY A 37 -6.65 12.80 -12.90
CA GLY A 37 -7.34 12.48 -11.65
C GLY A 37 -6.42 12.26 -10.45
N HIS A 38 -5.13 12.58 -10.57
CA HIS A 38 -4.13 12.39 -9.53
C HIS A 38 -3.54 13.73 -9.05
N SER A 39 -3.03 13.71 -7.81
CA SER A 39 -2.37 14.87 -7.20
C SER A 39 -0.86 14.80 -7.39
N TYR A 40 -0.25 15.97 -7.51
CA TYR A 40 1.19 16.15 -7.73
C TYR A 40 1.70 17.35 -6.93
N THR A 41 3.02 17.42 -6.79
CA THR A 41 3.73 18.54 -6.16
C THR A 41 4.86 19.00 -7.07
N PHE A 42 4.98 20.31 -7.27
CA PHE A 42 6.10 20.88 -8.02
C PHE A 42 7.41 20.78 -7.25
N THR A 43 8.45 20.24 -7.87
CA THR A 43 9.83 20.19 -7.35
C THR A 43 10.64 21.43 -7.71
N SER A 44 10.20 22.20 -8.71
CA SER A 44 10.78 23.49 -9.07
C SER A 44 9.72 24.45 -9.58
N SER A 45 10.05 25.75 -9.58
CA SER A 45 9.11 26.76 -10.07
C SER A 45 8.75 26.51 -11.54
N THR A 46 7.45 26.58 -11.82
CA THR A 46 6.87 26.22 -13.11
C THR A 46 5.90 27.29 -13.57
N LYS A 47 6.06 27.74 -14.82
CA LYS A 47 5.12 28.68 -15.43
C LYS A 47 3.82 27.96 -15.77
N VAL A 48 2.71 28.53 -15.34
CA VAL A 48 1.35 28.05 -15.60
C VAL A 48 0.53 29.20 -16.18
N THR A 49 -0.46 28.89 -17.01
CA THR A 49 -1.30 29.91 -17.66
C THR A 49 -2.74 29.73 -17.18
N GLU A 50 -3.40 30.81 -16.74
CA GLU A 50 -4.81 30.77 -16.30
C GLU A 50 -5.71 30.34 -17.48
N CYS A 51 -6.62 29.41 -17.25
CA CYS A 51 -7.55 28.91 -18.26
C CYS A 51 -8.94 28.63 -17.66
N ASP A 52 -9.93 28.44 -18.52
CA ASP A 52 -11.25 27.94 -18.10
C ASP A 52 -11.23 26.43 -17.83
N ILE A 53 -12.37 25.87 -17.41
CA ILE A 53 -12.53 24.42 -17.15
C ILE A 53 -12.34 23.54 -18.40
N ASN A 54 -12.42 24.12 -19.60
CA ASN A 54 -12.22 23.43 -20.87
C ASN A 54 -10.78 23.56 -21.39
N GLY A 55 -9.91 24.32 -20.71
CA GLY A 55 -8.53 24.55 -21.10
C GLY A 55 -8.33 25.73 -22.06
N ASN A 56 -9.38 26.52 -22.32
CA ASN A 56 -9.27 27.72 -23.13
C ASN A 56 -8.55 28.81 -22.34
N VAL A 57 -7.53 29.39 -22.93
CA VAL A 57 -6.72 30.44 -22.31
C VAL A 57 -7.23 31.79 -22.79
N ALA A 58 -7.65 32.65 -21.87
CA ALA A 58 -8.12 34.00 -22.21
C ALA A 58 -6.97 34.93 -22.61
N ASP A 59 -5.79 34.77 -22.00
CA ASP A 59 -4.59 35.54 -22.32
C ASP A 59 -3.33 34.67 -22.12
N VAL A 60 -2.69 34.29 -23.23
CA VAL A 60 -1.47 33.47 -23.23
C VAL A 60 -0.24 34.19 -22.68
N THR A 61 -0.26 35.52 -22.63
CA THR A 61 0.87 36.32 -22.12
C THR A 61 0.89 36.37 -20.59
N LYS A 62 -0.27 36.16 -19.96
CA LYS A 62 -0.42 36.15 -18.50
C LYS A 62 -0.02 34.80 -17.89
N GLN A 63 1.28 34.53 -17.89
CA GLN A 63 1.86 33.37 -17.21
C GLN A 63 2.21 33.69 -15.76
N ILE A 64 1.87 32.77 -14.87
CA ILE A 64 2.14 32.86 -13.44
C ILE A 64 3.21 31.82 -13.09
N ALA A 65 4.22 32.20 -12.32
CA ALA A 65 5.21 31.26 -11.80
C ALA A 65 4.66 30.57 -10.54
N ALA A 66 4.30 29.29 -10.66
CA ALA A 66 3.97 28.47 -9.50
C ALA A 66 5.24 28.21 -8.68
N PRO A 67 5.23 28.45 -7.35
CA PRO A 67 6.39 28.22 -6.51
C PRO A 67 6.61 26.72 -6.28
N THR A 68 7.86 26.36 -6.01
CA THR A 68 8.25 25.02 -5.56
C THR A 68 7.41 24.59 -4.36
N ASN A 69 7.14 23.29 -4.25
CA ASN A 69 6.30 22.65 -3.23
C ASN A 69 4.79 22.95 -3.31
N SER A 70 4.33 23.72 -4.31
CA SER A 70 2.90 23.85 -4.58
C SER A 70 2.31 22.52 -5.03
N SER A 71 1.14 22.18 -4.49
CA SER A 71 0.43 20.94 -4.79
C SER A 71 -0.85 21.20 -5.55
N PHE A 72 -1.07 20.35 -6.55
CA PHE A 72 -2.13 20.51 -7.52
C PHE A 72 -2.74 19.15 -7.87
N TYR A 73 -3.89 19.21 -8.52
CA TYR A 73 -4.59 18.06 -9.06
C TYR A 73 -4.67 18.18 -10.58
N VAL A 74 -4.35 17.11 -11.30
CA VAL A 74 -4.50 17.04 -12.76
C VAL A 74 -5.95 16.72 -13.08
N PHE A 75 -6.67 17.71 -13.60
CA PHE A 75 -8.10 17.64 -13.81
C PHE A 75 -8.45 16.95 -15.14
N ASP A 76 -7.86 17.40 -16.24
CA ASP A 76 -8.12 16.88 -17.58
C ASP A 76 -6.93 17.12 -18.52
N GLN A 77 -6.92 16.47 -19.66
CA GLN A 77 -5.95 16.69 -20.73
C GLN A 77 -6.56 17.55 -21.84
N VAL A 78 -5.89 18.64 -22.20
CA VAL A 78 -6.36 19.54 -23.26
C VAL A 78 -5.99 18.97 -24.64
N ASP A 79 -4.73 18.54 -24.77
CA ASP A 79 -4.14 17.99 -25.99
C ASP A 79 -2.95 17.08 -25.64
N ALA A 80 -2.24 16.58 -26.66
CA ALA A 80 -1.08 15.70 -26.47
C ALA A 80 0.09 16.35 -25.69
N THR A 81 0.08 17.66 -25.48
CA THR A 81 1.21 18.43 -24.92
C THR A 81 0.89 19.12 -23.61
N SER A 82 -0.38 19.23 -23.22
CA SER A 82 -0.81 20.06 -22.10
C SER A 82 -2.01 19.50 -21.34
N VAL A 83 -2.03 19.79 -20.05
CA VAL A 83 -3.09 19.39 -19.13
C VAL A 83 -3.64 20.58 -18.35
N ILE A 84 -4.85 20.42 -17.85
CA ILE A 84 -5.52 21.32 -16.94
C ILE A 84 -5.22 20.86 -15.52
N ILE A 85 -4.80 21.79 -14.67
CA ILE A 85 -4.59 21.57 -13.25
C ILE A 85 -5.38 22.59 -12.43
N TYR A 86 -5.63 22.26 -11.17
CA TYR A 86 -5.99 23.27 -10.17
C TYR A 86 -5.14 23.07 -8.92
N PHE A 87 -4.79 24.17 -8.26
CA PHE A 87 -4.05 24.13 -7.00
C PHE A 87 -5.00 23.95 -5.83
N TRP A 88 -4.60 23.13 -4.88
CA TRP A 88 -5.28 23.00 -3.59
C TRP A 88 -4.38 23.40 -2.43
N ASP A 89 -3.07 23.48 -2.67
CA ASP A 89 -2.10 24.03 -1.75
C ASP A 89 -1.04 24.79 -2.55
N TRP A 90 -0.85 26.06 -2.24
CA TRP A 90 0.11 26.93 -2.91
C TRP A 90 1.13 27.39 -1.88
N ALA A 91 2.39 27.04 -2.11
CA ALA A 91 3.41 27.10 -1.06
C ALA A 91 3.64 28.52 -0.53
N ASP A 92 3.63 29.52 -1.41
CA ASP A 92 3.78 30.93 -1.03
C ASP A 92 2.43 31.60 -0.75
N LYS A 93 1.95 31.44 0.48
CA LYS A 93 0.67 31.99 0.92
C LYS A 93 0.63 33.52 0.94
N SER A 94 1.79 34.19 1.01
CA SER A 94 1.88 35.65 1.09
C SER A 94 1.51 36.34 -0.23
N ASN A 95 1.71 35.65 -1.34
CA ASN A 95 1.36 36.11 -2.68
C ASN A 95 0.04 35.53 -3.20
N LEU A 96 -0.62 34.63 -2.46
CA LEU A 96 -1.83 33.97 -2.92
C LEU A 96 -2.96 34.94 -3.29
N SER A 97 -3.24 35.91 -2.40
CA SER A 97 -4.26 36.93 -2.61
C SER A 97 -3.88 37.90 -3.72
N LYS A 98 -2.59 38.26 -3.83
CA LYS A 98 -2.06 39.15 -4.86
C LYS A 98 -2.03 38.53 -6.26
N THR A 99 -1.73 37.23 -6.34
CA THR A 99 -1.56 36.51 -7.60
C THR A 99 -2.89 35.98 -8.13
N PHE A 100 -3.81 35.56 -7.25
CA PHE A 100 -5.05 34.90 -7.68
C PHE A 100 -6.34 35.65 -7.37
N ASN A 101 -6.28 36.77 -6.65
CA ASN A 101 -7.45 37.38 -6.00
C ASN A 101 -8.26 36.33 -5.23
N TYR A 102 -7.54 35.39 -4.62
CA TYR A 102 -8.09 34.23 -3.93
C TYR A 102 -8.21 34.57 -2.46
N THR A 103 -9.44 34.81 -2.00
CA THR A 103 -9.74 34.76 -0.58
C THR A 103 -9.78 33.29 -0.21
N TYR A 104 -8.85 32.82 0.64
CA TYR A 104 -8.97 31.51 1.30
C TYR A 104 -10.15 31.62 2.29
N SER A 105 -11.36 31.67 1.75
CA SER A 105 -12.62 31.58 2.49
C SER A 105 -12.82 30.09 2.73
N GLY A 106 -12.57 29.65 3.95
CA GLY A 106 -12.73 28.26 4.35
C GLY A 106 -14.17 27.74 4.27
N ASP A 107 -15.13 28.47 3.69
CA ASP A 107 -16.55 28.13 3.83
C ASP A 107 -17.50 28.56 2.70
N THR A 108 -17.00 28.97 1.53
CA THR A 108 -17.87 29.16 0.36
C THR A 108 -17.23 28.58 -0.89
N LYS A 109 -18.05 27.93 -1.74
CA LYS A 109 -17.69 27.38 -3.06
C LYS A 109 -17.14 28.49 -3.99
N GLY A 110 -15.96 29.01 -3.68
CA GLY A 110 -15.21 29.86 -4.59
C GLY A 110 -14.94 29.07 -5.87
N GLU A 111 -15.15 29.71 -7.01
CA GLU A 111 -14.84 29.13 -8.31
C GLU A 111 -13.36 28.71 -8.31
N ARG A 112 -13.12 27.40 -8.44
CA ARG A 112 -11.74 26.90 -8.54
C ARG A 112 -11.13 27.48 -9.81
N LYS A 113 -9.97 28.11 -9.67
CA LYS A 113 -9.19 28.55 -10.84
C LYS A 113 -8.46 27.38 -11.45
N TYR A 114 -8.53 27.29 -12.77
CA TYR A 114 -7.87 26.28 -13.56
C TYR A 114 -6.65 26.87 -14.27
N PHE A 115 -5.65 26.04 -14.46
CA PHE A 115 -4.40 26.42 -15.11
C PHE A 115 -4.02 25.38 -16.14
N ARG A 116 -3.53 25.85 -17.29
CA ARG A 116 -2.93 25.02 -18.30
C ARG A 116 -1.42 24.96 -18.08
N VAL A 117 -0.88 23.75 -18.13
CA VAL A 117 0.55 23.47 -17.99
C VAL A 117 0.97 22.42 -19.00
N SER A 118 2.16 22.57 -19.58
CA SER A 118 2.69 21.57 -20.50
C SER A 118 3.04 20.28 -19.76
N ILE A 119 2.71 19.13 -20.35
CA ILE A 119 3.08 17.80 -19.85
C ILE A 119 4.60 17.70 -19.69
N ALA A 120 5.40 18.24 -20.63
CA ALA A 120 6.86 18.24 -20.52
C ALA A 120 7.37 18.92 -19.25
N ASN A 121 6.85 20.10 -18.91
CA ASN A 121 7.17 20.75 -17.63
C ASN A 121 6.76 19.90 -16.43
N LEU A 122 5.58 19.26 -16.46
CA LEU A 122 5.17 18.39 -15.36
C LEU A 122 6.10 17.18 -15.20
N LYS A 123 6.49 16.53 -16.31
CA LYS A 123 7.43 15.40 -16.28
C LYS A 123 8.77 15.75 -15.64
N ASN A 124 9.26 16.96 -15.91
CA ASN A 124 10.57 17.39 -15.42
C ASN A 124 10.53 18.07 -14.05
N LYS A 125 9.36 18.56 -13.61
CA LYS A 125 9.26 19.48 -12.47
C LYS A 125 8.19 19.12 -11.47
N ALA A 126 7.54 17.97 -11.59
CA ALA A 126 6.54 17.53 -10.64
C ALA A 126 6.80 16.07 -10.20
N ILE A 127 6.34 15.75 -9.00
CA ILE A 127 6.33 14.38 -8.47
C ILE A 127 4.92 14.03 -8.02
N PRO A 128 4.50 12.75 -8.14
CA PRO A 128 3.22 12.30 -7.61
C PRO A 128 3.09 12.62 -6.13
N ARG A 129 1.87 12.97 -5.72
CA ARG A 129 1.51 13.18 -4.32
C ARG A 129 0.33 12.28 -3.96
N TYR A 130 0.57 11.41 -3.00
CA TYR A 130 -0.40 10.47 -2.47
C TYR A 130 -0.99 10.95 -1.14
N ILE A 131 -2.20 10.47 -0.84
CA ILE A 131 -2.85 10.67 0.44
C ILE A 131 -2.18 9.79 1.49
N ARG A 132 -1.63 10.42 2.52
CA ARG A 132 -1.08 9.71 3.69
C ARG A 132 -2.22 9.06 4.47
N TRP A 133 -1.97 7.89 5.04
CA TRP A 133 -2.93 7.08 5.78
C TRP A 133 -4.10 6.55 4.94
N LYS A 134 -3.97 6.55 3.61
CA LYS A 134 -4.92 5.84 2.76
C LYS A 134 -4.86 4.35 3.10
N THR A 135 -5.99 3.82 3.57
CA THR A 135 -6.16 2.42 3.91
C THR A 135 -6.51 1.63 2.65
N THR A 136 -5.84 0.51 2.45
CA THR A 136 -6.16 -0.47 1.40
C THR A 136 -6.15 -1.87 1.99
N LEU A 137 -7.01 -2.75 1.49
CA LEU A 137 -6.93 -4.16 1.85
C LEU A 137 -5.76 -4.81 1.10
N THR A 138 -5.08 -5.74 1.76
CA THR A 138 -3.98 -6.49 1.16
C THR A 138 -4.10 -7.97 1.53
N ALA A 139 -3.62 -8.83 0.64
CA ALA A 139 -3.52 -10.26 0.87
C ALA A 139 -2.22 -10.76 0.23
N GLY A 140 -1.61 -11.76 0.85
CA GLY A 140 -0.33 -12.28 0.40
C GLY A 140 0.03 -13.59 1.08
N THR A 141 1.28 -14.00 0.92
CA THR A 141 1.85 -15.14 1.64
C THR A 141 2.99 -14.63 2.50
N ALA A 142 3.14 -15.20 3.69
CA ALA A 142 4.25 -14.89 4.57
C ALA A 142 5.08 -16.15 4.80
N ILE A 143 6.40 -15.96 4.70
CA ILE A 143 7.39 -16.90 5.20
C ILE A 143 7.96 -16.26 6.46
N ILE A 144 7.77 -16.91 7.60
CA ILE A 144 8.21 -16.40 8.91
C ILE A 144 9.38 -17.26 9.36
N PRO A 145 10.63 -16.82 9.13
CA PRO A 145 11.82 -17.55 9.55
C PRO A 145 12.11 -17.28 11.03
N ILE A 146 12.69 -18.26 11.74
CA ILE A 146 13.24 -18.11 13.09
C ILE A 146 12.22 -17.63 14.13
N LYS A 147 11.95 -18.47 15.11
CA LYS A 147 11.02 -18.15 16.21
C LYS A 147 11.77 -18.05 17.52
N VAL A 148 11.56 -16.93 18.22
CA VAL A 148 11.99 -16.72 19.60
C VAL A 148 10.83 -17.02 20.52
N ARG A 149 11.06 -17.90 21.51
CA ARG A 149 10.04 -18.28 22.49
C ARG A 149 10.47 -17.81 23.87
N PHE A 150 9.72 -16.90 24.48
CA PHE A 150 10.09 -16.28 25.75
C PHE A 150 10.05 -17.24 26.95
N ASN A 151 9.40 -18.39 26.82
CA ASN A 151 9.38 -19.40 27.87
C ASN A 151 10.69 -20.22 27.88
N ASN A 152 11.76 -19.59 28.36
CA ASN A 152 13.19 -19.97 28.38
C ASN A 152 14.09 -19.31 27.32
N PHE A 153 13.60 -18.29 26.62
CA PHE A 153 14.34 -17.56 25.58
C PHE A 153 15.01 -18.50 24.56
N ASP A 154 14.20 -19.43 24.04
CA ASP A 154 14.65 -20.46 23.11
C ASP A 154 14.54 -19.98 21.65
N PHE A 155 15.52 -20.35 20.84
CA PHE A 155 15.62 -19.96 19.44
C PHE A 155 15.46 -21.20 18.56
N ASN A 156 14.33 -21.25 17.85
CA ASN A 156 14.06 -22.36 16.94
C ASN A 156 14.22 -21.90 15.49
N LYS A 157 14.81 -22.78 14.67
CA LYS A 157 14.84 -22.65 13.20
C LYS A 157 13.52 -23.03 12.53
N ASP A 158 12.44 -23.16 13.31
CA ASP A 158 11.09 -23.41 12.81
C ASP A 158 10.73 -22.32 11.79
N PHE A 159 10.15 -22.73 10.66
CA PHE A 159 9.64 -21.81 9.64
C PHE A 159 8.13 -21.98 9.52
N THR A 160 7.41 -20.86 9.43
CA THR A 160 5.98 -20.86 9.10
C THR A 160 5.80 -20.43 7.65
N LEU A 161 4.94 -21.14 6.92
CA LEU A 161 4.44 -20.71 5.62
C LEU A 161 2.92 -20.65 5.64
N GLY A 162 2.33 -19.56 5.17
CA GLY A 162 0.88 -19.47 5.05
C GLY A 162 0.35 -18.21 4.38
N PRO A 163 -0.93 -18.23 3.96
CA PRO A 163 -1.63 -17.03 3.54
C PRO A 163 -1.77 -16.01 4.67
N THR A 164 -1.84 -14.76 4.27
CA THR A 164 -2.04 -13.60 5.14
C THR A 164 -3.03 -12.64 4.50
N ILE A 165 -3.83 -11.98 5.33
CA ILE A 165 -4.75 -10.92 4.95
C ILE A 165 -4.57 -9.75 5.90
N GLY A 166 -4.75 -8.54 5.42
CA GLY A 166 -4.46 -7.39 6.24
C GLY A 166 -4.93 -6.07 5.69
N VAL A 167 -4.55 -5.04 6.43
CA VAL A 167 -4.76 -3.64 6.12
C VAL A 167 -3.41 -2.98 5.89
N ARG A 168 -3.34 -2.18 4.84
CA ARG A 168 -2.15 -1.48 4.39
C ARG A 168 -2.40 0.02 4.41
N TRP A 169 -1.52 0.76 5.08
CA TRP A 169 -1.55 2.21 5.19
C TRP A 169 -0.33 2.83 4.53
N ARG A 170 -0.55 3.75 3.60
CA ARG A 170 0.54 4.54 3.03
C ARG A 170 1.06 5.57 4.03
N ILE A 171 2.34 5.53 4.36
CA ILE A 171 2.93 6.42 5.39
C ILE A 171 3.66 7.63 4.81
N ALA A 172 4.04 7.61 3.53
CA ALA A 172 4.71 8.71 2.85
C ALA A 172 3.84 9.36 1.76
N LYS A 173 4.09 10.64 1.47
CA LYS A 173 3.34 11.41 0.46
C LYS A 173 3.87 11.25 -0.96
N HIS A 174 5.15 10.91 -1.13
CA HIS A 174 5.85 10.94 -2.42
C HIS A 174 6.58 9.64 -2.76
N THR A 175 6.54 8.65 -1.86
CA THR A 175 7.21 7.37 -2.02
C THR A 175 6.24 6.24 -1.68
N ASP A 176 6.55 5.05 -2.17
CA ASP A 176 5.80 3.82 -1.94
C ASP A 176 6.21 3.16 -0.62
N ASN A 177 6.05 3.93 0.46
CA ASN A 177 6.29 3.43 1.82
C ASN A 177 4.96 3.13 2.50
N PHE A 178 4.86 1.93 3.07
CA PHE A 178 3.64 1.44 3.70
C PHE A 178 3.89 0.81 5.07
N LEU A 179 2.87 0.90 5.92
CA LEU A 179 2.73 0.10 7.12
C LEU A 179 1.61 -0.92 6.86
N ASN A 180 1.87 -2.19 7.13
CA ASN A 180 0.91 -3.27 6.99
C ASN A 180 0.66 -3.91 8.35
N ALA A 181 -0.61 -4.17 8.68
CA ALA A 181 -0.98 -5.08 9.75
C ALA A 181 -1.71 -6.27 9.15
N MET A 182 -1.19 -7.48 9.40
CA MET A 182 -1.65 -8.70 8.76
C MET A 182 -2.00 -9.76 9.79
N LEU A 183 -3.08 -10.49 9.53
CA LEU A 183 -3.43 -11.74 10.16
C LEU A 183 -3.02 -12.87 9.23
N GLY A 184 -2.34 -13.87 9.77
CA GLY A 184 -1.85 -15.02 9.04
C GLY A 184 -2.36 -16.32 9.62
N PHE A 185 -2.53 -17.31 8.75
CA PHE A 185 -2.76 -18.68 9.17
C PHE A 185 -1.86 -19.57 8.32
N GLY A 186 -0.98 -20.33 8.95
CA GLY A 186 0.02 -21.12 8.25
C GLY A 186 0.26 -22.49 8.85
N VAL A 187 1.13 -23.22 8.18
CA VAL A 187 1.69 -24.48 8.66
C VAL A 187 3.15 -24.21 9.04
N THR A 188 3.53 -24.66 10.23
CA THR A 188 4.92 -24.62 10.71
C THR A 188 5.48 -26.03 10.75
N SER A 189 6.71 -26.21 10.27
CA SER A 189 7.51 -27.40 10.62
C SER A 189 8.21 -27.12 11.94
N VAL A 190 7.82 -27.87 12.98
CA VAL A 190 8.47 -27.82 14.30
C VAL A 190 9.37 -29.04 14.47
N THR A 191 10.58 -28.83 14.97
CA THR A 191 11.44 -29.95 15.39
C THR A 191 11.14 -30.28 16.83
N LEU A 192 10.74 -31.53 17.09
CA LEU A 192 10.56 -32.08 18.43
C LEU A 192 11.81 -32.89 18.81
N ASP A 193 12.25 -32.72 20.05
CA ASP A 193 13.41 -33.37 20.63
C ASP A 193 13.19 -33.64 22.14
N SER A 194 14.16 -34.29 22.79
CA SER A 194 14.05 -34.60 24.21
C SER A 194 13.88 -33.37 25.11
N ALA A 195 14.39 -32.19 24.70
CA ALA A 195 14.34 -30.97 25.50
C ALA A 195 13.00 -30.23 25.37
N SER A 196 12.34 -30.36 24.21
CA SER A 196 11.05 -29.77 23.89
C SER A 196 9.85 -30.64 24.28
N THR A 197 10.08 -31.91 24.61
CA THR A 197 9.03 -32.87 25.01
C THR A 197 9.27 -33.49 26.39
N ASP A 198 10.07 -32.84 27.25
CA ASP A 198 10.38 -33.31 28.61
C ASP A 198 10.81 -34.81 28.68
N GLY A 199 11.60 -35.25 27.70
CA GLY A 199 12.12 -36.62 27.62
C GLY A 199 11.22 -37.66 26.96
N ALA A 200 9.99 -37.30 26.54
CA ALA A 200 9.08 -38.22 25.86
C ALA A 200 9.64 -38.76 24.53
N LEU A 201 10.37 -37.93 23.78
CA LEU A 201 11.08 -38.32 22.57
C LEU A 201 12.58 -38.40 22.82
N LYS A 202 13.20 -39.50 22.39
CA LYS A 202 14.66 -39.71 22.47
C LYS A 202 15.39 -39.35 21.16
N ALA A 203 14.65 -39.18 20.07
CA ALA A 203 15.18 -38.86 18.75
C ALA A 203 14.44 -37.66 18.18
N ASN A 204 15.17 -36.83 17.42
CA ASN A 204 14.61 -35.65 16.79
C ASN A 204 13.59 -36.05 15.72
N THR A 205 12.45 -35.40 15.70
CA THR A 205 11.41 -35.65 14.70
C THR A 205 10.69 -34.37 14.34
N ASP A 206 10.47 -34.15 13.05
CA ASP A 206 9.75 -32.97 12.59
C ASP A 206 8.25 -33.27 12.52
N ARG A 207 7.44 -32.28 12.93
CA ARG A 207 5.98 -32.35 12.91
C ARG A 207 5.40 -31.06 12.36
N PHE A 208 4.23 -31.17 11.76
CA PHE A 208 3.48 -30.01 11.32
C PHE A 208 2.60 -29.46 12.45
N ALA A 209 2.64 -28.15 12.62
CA ALA A 209 1.78 -27.41 13.52
C ALA A 209 0.94 -26.41 12.73
N VAL A 210 -0.28 -26.16 13.20
CA VAL A 210 -1.12 -25.08 12.70
C VAL A 210 -0.74 -23.79 13.44
N THR A 211 -0.60 -22.70 12.70
CA THR A 211 -0.03 -21.46 13.21
C THR A 211 -0.87 -20.24 12.82
N PRO A 212 -1.82 -19.82 13.66
CA PRO A 212 -2.32 -18.45 13.61
C PRO A 212 -1.21 -17.46 13.99
N SER A 213 -1.13 -16.35 13.26
CA SER A 213 -0.13 -15.32 13.46
C SER A 213 -0.68 -13.93 13.19
N PHE A 214 0.01 -12.93 13.74
CA PHE A 214 -0.18 -11.52 13.48
C PHE A 214 1.18 -10.91 13.13
N GLY A 215 1.20 -10.03 12.13
CA GLY A 215 2.41 -9.38 11.64
C GLY A 215 2.21 -7.89 11.44
N LEU A 216 3.24 -7.11 11.80
CA LEU A 216 3.40 -5.71 11.41
C LEU A 216 4.56 -5.63 10.42
N LEU A 217 4.33 -5.06 9.24
CA LEU A 217 5.36 -4.91 8.21
C LEU A 217 5.53 -3.46 7.82
N LEU A 218 6.78 -3.02 7.75
CA LEU A 218 7.18 -1.77 7.13
C LEU A 218 7.73 -2.07 5.75
N GLU A 219 7.13 -1.47 4.73
CA GLU A 219 7.61 -1.51 3.35
C GLU A 219 8.29 -0.18 3.02
N PHE A 220 9.50 -0.28 2.49
CA PHE A 220 10.28 0.82 1.94
C PHE A 220 10.68 0.44 0.51
N ASP A 221 9.99 1.04 -0.46
CA ASP A 221 10.09 0.68 -1.87
C ASP A 221 9.92 -0.84 -2.09
N ASN A 222 10.99 -1.55 -2.44
CA ASN A 222 10.96 -3.00 -2.70
C ASN A 222 11.37 -3.86 -1.49
N VAL A 223 11.76 -3.24 -0.37
CA VAL A 223 12.23 -3.94 0.83
C VAL A 223 11.15 -3.93 1.90
N GLN A 224 10.95 -5.07 2.56
CA GLN A 224 9.98 -5.20 3.64
C GLN A 224 10.68 -5.72 4.90
N VAL A 225 10.39 -5.11 6.04
CA VAL A 225 10.83 -5.57 7.36
C VAL A 225 9.60 -5.79 8.22
N GLY A 226 9.48 -6.99 8.77
CA GLY A 226 8.31 -7.41 9.52
C GLY A 226 8.64 -7.89 10.93
N LEU A 227 7.74 -7.59 11.86
CA LEU A 227 7.69 -8.21 13.18
C LEU A 227 6.45 -9.09 13.25
N PHE A 228 6.63 -10.32 13.68
CA PHE A 228 5.55 -11.31 13.73
C PHE A 228 5.44 -11.90 15.12
N THR A 229 4.22 -12.22 15.50
CA THR A 229 3.91 -13.00 16.69
C THR A 229 2.83 -14.02 16.37
N GLY A 230 2.79 -15.13 17.08
CA GLY A 230 1.80 -16.17 16.82
C GLY A 230 1.88 -17.30 17.82
N MET A 231 1.07 -18.31 17.60
CA MET A 231 1.00 -19.51 18.44
C MET A 231 1.01 -20.73 17.54
N ASP A 232 1.67 -21.80 17.97
CA ASP A 232 1.73 -23.05 17.21
C ASP A 232 0.94 -24.13 17.94
N TYR A 233 0.17 -24.91 17.18
CA TYR A 233 -0.66 -25.99 17.70
C TYR A 233 -0.38 -27.30 16.95
N LEU A 234 0.24 -28.26 17.64
CA LEU A 234 0.33 -29.64 17.17
C LEU A 234 -0.99 -30.38 17.39
N SER A 235 -1.21 -31.38 16.54
CA SER A 235 -2.33 -32.31 16.68
C SER A 235 -2.23 -33.09 17.98
N LYS A 236 -3.33 -33.14 18.76
CA LYS A 236 -3.40 -33.93 20.00
C LYS A 236 -3.29 -35.45 19.79
N LYS A 237 -3.40 -35.93 18.55
CA LYS A 237 -3.21 -37.36 18.22
C LYS A 237 -1.79 -37.85 18.49
N GLU A 238 -0.83 -36.94 18.58
CA GLU A 238 0.58 -37.27 18.75
C GLU A 238 0.92 -37.72 20.19
N ASN A 239 0.05 -37.47 21.18
CA ASN A 239 0.27 -37.78 22.61
C ASN A 239 1.68 -37.38 23.12
N ILE A 240 2.20 -36.28 22.59
CA ILE A 240 3.50 -35.71 22.94
C ILE A 240 3.22 -34.39 23.67
N ASP A 241 3.68 -34.30 24.92
CA ASP A 241 3.62 -33.07 25.72
C ASP A 241 4.67 -32.08 25.22
N TRP A 242 4.36 -31.42 24.11
CA TRP A 242 5.21 -30.38 23.55
C TRP A 242 5.13 -29.12 24.39
N ARG A 243 6.26 -28.72 24.97
CA ARG A 243 6.34 -27.60 25.92
C ARG A 243 5.90 -26.24 25.37
N TYR A 244 5.88 -26.07 24.05
CA TYR A 244 5.52 -24.82 23.37
C TYR A 244 4.10 -24.81 22.78
N GLN A 245 3.31 -25.86 23.03
CA GLN A 245 1.93 -25.96 22.56
C GLN A 245 1.10 -24.74 22.96
N GLY A 246 0.62 -23.98 21.98
CA GLY A 246 -0.21 -22.80 22.18
C GLY A 246 0.50 -21.62 22.86
N LYS A 247 1.84 -21.67 23.01
CA LYS A 247 2.61 -20.56 23.57
C LYS A 247 3.02 -19.58 22.48
N SER A 248 3.02 -18.30 22.84
CA SER A 248 3.40 -17.24 21.93
C SER A 248 4.87 -17.32 21.53
N TRP A 249 5.14 -16.99 20.27
CA TRP A 249 6.48 -16.76 19.75
C TRP A 249 6.58 -15.37 19.12
N PHE A 250 7.81 -14.92 18.90
CA PHE A 250 8.15 -13.70 18.18
C PHE A 250 9.12 -14.02 17.04
N SER A 251 9.03 -13.30 15.93
CA SER A 251 9.90 -13.47 14.77
C SER A 251 10.12 -12.13 14.07
N VAL A 252 11.27 -12.01 13.42
CA VAL A 252 11.60 -10.91 12.52
C VAL A 252 11.68 -11.47 11.12
N GLY A 253 10.91 -10.89 10.19
CA GLY A 253 10.91 -11.26 8.79
C GLY A 253 11.56 -10.17 7.93
N LEU A 254 12.24 -10.61 6.87
CA LEU A 254 12.68 -9.74 5.77
C LEU A 254 12.01 -10.23 4.50
N GLY A 255 11.44 -9.30 3.73
CA GLY A 255 10.80 -9.56 2.45
C GLY A 255 11.41 -8.68 1.36
N TYR A 256 11.35 -9.17 0.13
CA TYR A 256 11.67 -8.37 -1.06
C TYR A 256 10.61 -8.63 -2.13
N THR A 257 10.10 -7.57 -2.73
CA THR A 257 9.15 -7.68 -3.85
C THR A 257 9.93 -8.03 -5.12
N ILE A 258 9.98 -9.33 -5.47
CA ILE A 258 10.74 -9.82 -6.64
C ILE A 258 9.94 -9.67 -7.94
N LEU A 259 8.61 -9.65 -7.87
CA LEU A 259 7.75 -9.55 -9.06
C LEU A 259 7.60 -8.08 -9.49
N THR A 260 8.37 -7.69 -10.51
CA THR A 260 8.09 -6.48 -11.29
C THR A 260 6.76 -6.70 -12.00
N LYS A 261 5.77 -5.86 -11.70
CA LYS A 261 4.49 -5.87 -12.42
C LYS A 261 4.80 -5.38 -13.86
N THR A 262 4.17 -5.97 -14.87
CA THR A 262 4.20 -5.47 -16.26
C THR A 262 2.87 -4.75 -16.56
N SER A 263 2.92 -3.49 -16.99
CA SER A 263 1.73 -2.73 -17.38
C SER A 263 1.41 -3.08 -18.83
N THR A 264 0.22 -3.59 -19.10
CA THR A 264 -0.29 -3.51 -20.47
C THR A 264 -0.81 -2.10 -20.68
N THR A 265 -0.07 -1.26 -21.39
CA THR A 265 -0.52 0.07 -21.80
C THR A 265 -1.78 -0.07 -22.66
N SER A 266 -2.96 0.12 -22.07
CA SER A 266 -4.16 0.36 -22.86
C SER A 266 -4.06 1.79 -23.39
N ASN A 267 -3.91 1.92 -24.72
CA ASN A 267 -4.02 3.20 -25.39
C ASN A 267 -5.32 3.87 -24.96
N ILE A 268 -5.20 5.06 -24.36
CA ILE A 268 -6.34 5.88 -24.00
C ILE A 268 -6.97 6.35 -25.32
N GLU A 269 -8.03 5.66 -25.73
CA GLU A 269 -8.93 6.18 -26.74
C GLU A 269 -9.63 7.43 -26.16
N PRO A 270 -9.65 8.57 -26.88
CA PRO A 270 -10.22 9.80 -26.35
C PRO A 270 -11.71 9.60 -26.04
N LYS A 271 -12.09 9.75 -24.76
CA LYS A 271 -13.49 9.78 -24.35
C LYS A 271 -14.20 10.91 -25.08
N ASN A 272 -15.12 10.56 -25.98
CA ASN A 272 -16.07 11.49 -26.57
C ASN A 272 -16.83 12.23 -25.46
N LYS A 273 -16.72 13.56 -25.42
CA LYS A 273 -17.42 14.42 -24.46
C LYS A 273 -18.94 14.20 -24.55
N PRO A 274 -19.66 14.04 -23.44
CA PRO A 274 -21.12 14.06 -23.47
C PRO A 274 -21.60 15.45 -23.88
N ARG A 275 -22.36 15.52 -24.99
CA ARG A 275 -23.09 16.73 -25.39
C ARG A 275 -24.20 16.96 -24.38
N PHE A 276 -24.09 18.01 -23.57
CA PHE A 276 -25.24 18.60 -22.91
C PHE A 276 -26.06 19.34 -23.97
N ASN A 277 -27.19 18.77 -24.36
CA ASN A 277 -28.18 19.49 -25.15
C ASN A 277 -28.80 20.59 -24.27
N LYS A 278 -28.85 21.80 -24.82
CA LYS A 278 -29.64 22.92 -24.28
C LYS A 278 -31.12 22.66 -24.43
#